data_AF-A0A1W9WXH3-F1
#
_entry.id   AF-A0A1W9WXH3-F1
#
_cell.length_a   1.000
_cell.length_b   1.000
_cell.length_c   1.000
_cell.angle_alpha   90.00
_cell.angle_beta   90.00
_cell.angle_gamma   90.00
#
_symmetry.space_group_name_H-M   'P 1'
#
loop_
_entity.id
_entity.type
_entity.pdbx_description
1 polymer ?
#
loop_
_entity_poly.entity_id
_entity_poly.type
_entity_poly.pdbx_seq_one_letter_code
_entity_poly.pdbx_strand_id
1 'polypeptide(L)'
;MFQKVYIPESVFQESVLQSNVAIQKENLSKAIAEEFIIVAKSQTVYAFKRKLDFGERGVINLAFDKQADFLIIDDKKARNEAKELGFKVLNTSTLIKRAEMFNLISSYSDIIDELEKITIYLPKNPKANS
;
A
#
# COMPACT_ATOMS: atom_id res chain seq x y z
N MET A 1 6.53 -7.96 10.54
CA MET A 1 5.54 -8.00 9.44
C MET A 1 6.18 -7.72 8.09
N PHE A 2 7.00 -6.66 7.92
CA PHE A 2 7.89 -6.49 6.75
C PHE A 2 9.24 -5.92 7.20
N GLN A 3 10.29 -6.17 6.42
CA GLN A 3 11.64 -5.65 6.70
C GLN A 3 11.90 -4.31 5.99
N LYS A 4 11.38 -4.15 4.76
CA LYS A 4 11.50 -2.95 3.93
C LYS A 4 10.20 -2.72 3.17
N VAL A 5 9.85 -1.46 2.95
CA VAL A 5 8.70 -1.06 2.14
C VAL A 5 9.18 -0.17 1.01
N TYR A 6 8.82 -0.51 -0.22
CA TYR A 6 9.12 0.29 -1.40
C TYR A 6 7.89 1.10 -1.80
N ILE A 7 8.08 2.38 -2.09
CA ILE A 7 7.05 3.22 -2.71
C ILE A 7 7.58 3.84 -4.00
N PRO A 8 6.79 3.90 -5.07
CA PRO A 8 7.19 4.59 -6.28
C PRO A 8 7.24 6.10 -6.04
N GLU A 9 8.09 6.79 -6.80
CA GLU A 9 8.16 8.26 -6.77
C GLU A 9 6.79 8.92 -6.98
N SER A 10 5.93 8.33 -7.81
CA SER A 10 4.56 8.82 -8.05
C SER A 10 3.73 8.88 -6.77
N VAL A 11 3.74 7.80 -5.98
CA VAL A 11 3.02 7.72 -4.70
C VAL A 11 3.65 8.65 -3.67
N PHE A 12 4.98 8.77 -3.65
CA PHE A 12 5.65 9.72 -2.76
C PHE A 12 5.26 11.17 -3.07
N GLN A 13 5.19 11.55 -4.36
CA GLN A 13 4.77 12.89 -4.77
C GLN A 13 3.34 13.19 -4.33
N GLU A 14 2.40 12.27 -4.56
CA GLU A 14 1.00 12.42 -4.13
C GLU A 14 0.88 12.48 -2.60
N SER A 15 1.56 11.59 -1.88
CA SER A 15 1.40 11.41 -0.43
C SER A 15 2.16 12.43 0.40
N VAL A 16 3.30 12.95 -0.08
CA VAL A 16 4.16 13.90 0.67
C VAL A 16 4.07 15.30 0.11
N LEU A 17 4.14 15.49 -1.20
CA LEU A 17 4.18 16.85 -1.76
C LEU A 17 2.78 17.46 -1.86
N GLN A 18 1.76 16.63 -2.12
CA GLN A 18 0.39 17.09 -2.35
C GLN A 18 -0.55 16.90 -1.15
N SER A 19 -0.12 16.20 -0.10
CA SER A 19 -0.93 16.03 1.12
C SER A 19 -0.95 17.30 1.98
N ASN A 20 -2.14 17.71 2.41
CA ASN A 20 -2.33 18.80 3.39
C ASN A 20 -2.27 18.33 4.84
N VAL A 21 -1.97 17.04 5.07
CA VAL A 21 -1.98 16.44 6.40
C VAL A 21 -0.55 16.41 6.97
N ALA A 22 -0.25 17.35 7.86
CA ALA A 22 1.11 17.53 8.42
C ALA A 22 1.66 16.25 9.09
N ILE A 23 0.82 15.53 9.83
CA ILE A 23 1.25 14.29 10.52
C ILE A 23 1.60 13.16 9.54
N GLN A 24 0.97 13.10 8.36
CA GLN A 24 1.35 12.13 7.32
C GLN A 24 2.75 12.44 6.78
N LYS A 25 3.03 13.72 6.52
CA LYS A 25 4.34 14.18 6.05
C LYS A 25 5.44 13.86 7.06
N GLU A 26 5.21 14.12 8.35
CA GLU A 26 6.17 13.84 9.42
C GLU A 26 6.46 12.35 9.54
N ASN A 27 5.42 11.52 9.67
CA ASN A 27 5.57 10.08 9.82
C ASN A 27 6.28 9.43 8.62
N LEU A 28 5.93 9.85 7.40
CA LEU A 28 6.54 9.33 6.18
C LEU A 28 8.01 9.78 6.07
N SER A 29 8.32 11.03 6.40
CA SER A 29 9.70 11.54 6.41
C SER A 29 10.57 10.79 7.42
N LYS A 30 10.04 10.52 8.61
CA LYS A 30 10.73 9.74 9.64
C LYS A 30 11.00 8.31 9.17
N ALA A 31 9.99 7.63 8.63
CA ALA A 31 10.14 6.25 8.14
C ALA A 31 11.12 6.14 6.95
N ILE A 32 11.24 7.20 6.14
CA ILE A 32 12.26 7.29 5.08
C ILE A 32 13.66 7.50 5.68
N ALA A 33 13.78 8.41 6.66
CA ALA A 33 15.05 8.65 7.35
C ALA A 33 15.56 7.41 8.10
N GLU A 34 14.67 6.57 8.59
CA GLU A 34 14.96 5.28 9.23
C GLU A 34 15.20 4.14 8.21
N GLU A 35 15.22 4.44 6.90
CA GLU A 35 15.38 3.47 5.79
C GLU A 35 14.34 2.33 5.76
N PHE A 36 13.25 2.47 6.50
CA PHE A 36 12.14 1.53 6.48
C PHE A 36 11.32 1.66 5.20
N ILE A 37 11.09 2.91 4.76
CA ILE A 37 10.47 3.22 3.47
C ILE A 37 11.52 3.70 2.48
N ILE A 38 11.59 3.04 1.33
CA ILE A 38 12.52 3.38 0.25
C ILE A 38 11.71 3.90 -0.93
N VAL A 39 11.90 5.18 -1.24
CA VAL A 39 11.36 5.79 -2.46
C VAL A 39 12.23 5.36 -3.63
N ALA A 40 11.62 4.77 -4.66
CA ALA A 40 12.36 4.30 -5.83
C ALA A 40 11.63 4.62 -7.13
N LYS A 41 12.41 4.97 -8.15
CA LYS A 41 11.92 5.08 -9.51
C LYS A 41 11.90 3.71 -10.16
N SER A 42 10.80 3.37 -10.81
CA SER A 42 10.72 2.19 -11.67
C SER A 42 11.38 2.47 -13.02
N GLN A 43 12.19 1.53 -13.49
CA GLN A 43 12.68 1.47 -14.86
C GLN A 43 11.78 0.60 -15.75
N THR A 44 11.03 -0.32 -15.14
CA THR A 44 10.02 -1.09 -15.86
C THR A 44 8.84 -0.21 -16.27
N VAL A 45 8.38 -0.40 -17.51
CA VAL A 45 7.13 0.15 -18.03
C VAL A 45 6.28 -1.00 -18.57
N TYR A 46 5.35 -1.47 -17.74
CA TYR A 46 4.45 -2.54 -18.14
C TYR A 46 3.25 -2.00 -18.95
N ALA A 47 2.81 -2.79 -19.93
CA ALA A 47 1.62 -2.53 -20.73
C ALA A 47 0.38 -3.12 -20.03
N PHE A 48 -0.29 -2.31 -19.22
CA PHE A 48 -1.45 -2.73 -18.44
C PHE A 48 -2.69 -2.97 -19.31
N LYS A 49 -3.43 -4.04 -19.02
CA LYS A 49 -4.73 -4.33 -19.67
C LYS A 49 -5.82 -3.38 -19.18
N ARG A 50 -5.72 -2.94 -17.93
CA ARG A 50 -6.67 -2.03 -17.27
C ARG A 50 -6.17 -0.60 -17.28
N LYS A 51 -7.12 0.35 -17.29
CA LYS A 51 -6.83 1.76 -17.01
C LYS A 51 -6.59 1.92 -15.51
N LEU A 52 -5.33 2.12 -15.16
CA LEU A 52 -4.85 2.37 -13.81
C LEU A 52 -4.37 3.83 -13.69
N ASP A 53 -4.45 4.41 -12.50
CA ASP A 53 -3.87 5.72 -12.23
C ASP A 53 -2.32 5.66 -12.17
N PHE A 54 -1.69 6.82 -12.04
CA PHE A 54 -0.23 6.92 -12.10
C PHE A 54 0.47 6.30 -10.89
N GLY A 55 -0.12 6.41 -9.70
CA GLY A 55 0.36 5.77 -8.47
C GLY A 55 0.36 4.25 -8.61
N GLU A 56 -0.78 3.68 -8.98
CA GLU A 56 -1.00 2.24 -9.10
C GLU A 56 -0.11 1.59 -10.17
N ARG A 57 0.06 2.26 -11.32
CA ARG A 57 1.03 1.82 -12.34
C ARG A 57 2.45 1.80 -11.79
N GLY A 58 2.82 2.82 -11.02
CA GLY A 58 4.12 2.92 -10.36
C GLY A 58 4.35 1.76 -9.39
N VAL A 59 3.35 1.39 -8.59
CA VAL A 59 3.45 0.30 -7.62
C VAL A 59 3.72 -1.03 -8.33
N ILE A 60 2.95 -1.36 -9.37
CA ILE A 60 3.11 -2.64 -10.07
C ILE A 60 4.44 -2.69 -10.83
N ASN A 61 4.82 -1.60 -11.51
CA ASN A 61 6.10 -1.56 -12.22
C ASN A 61 7.29 -1.70 -11.26
N LEU A 62 7.26 -1.00 -10.12
CA LEU A 62 8.32 -1.09 -9.11
C LEU A 62 8.39 -2.49 -8.49
N ALA A 63 7.25 -3.17 -8.34
CA ALA A 63 7.23 -4.53 -7.85
C ALA A 63 7.96 -5.52 -8.76
N PHE A 64 7.93 -5.32 -10.08
CA PHE A 64 8.76 -6.09 -11.01
C PHE A 64 10.25 -5.84 -10.76
N ASP A 65 10.65 -4.56 -10.71
CA ASP A 65 12.05 -4.16 -10.53
C ASP A 65 12.65 -4.67 -9.22
N LYS A 66 11.84 -4.73 -8.15
CA LYS A 66 12.27 -5.11 -6.80
C LYS A 66 11.95 -6.56 -6.44
N GLN A 67 11.33 -7.32 -7.36
CA GLN A 67 10.87 -8.69 -7.10
C GLN A 67 10.09 -8.78 -5.78
N ALA A 68 9.13 -7.86 -5.60
CA ALA A 68 8.47 -7.69 -4.31
C ALA A 68 7.68 -8.94 -3.89
N ASP A 69 7.81 -9.32 -2.62
CA ASP A 69 7.08 -10.46 -2.04
C ASP A 69 5.56 -10.24 -2.00
N PHE A 70 5.15 -9.00 -1.72
CA PHE A 70 3.77 -8.56 -1.62
C PHE A 70 3.59 -7.14 -2.15
N LEU A 71 2.44 -6.87 -2.76
CA LEU A 71 1.98 -5.53 -3.14
C LEU A 71 0.81 -5.14 -2.23
N ILE A 72 0.76 -3.88 -1.81
CA ILE A 72 -0.37 -3.32 -1.05
C ILE A 72 -1.10 -2.35 -1.97
N ILE A 73 -2.33 -2.68 -2.35
CA ILE A 73 -3.14 -1.93 -3.32
C ILE A 73 -4.61 -1.95 -2.89
N ASP A 74 -5.20 -0.77 -2.72
CA ASP A 74 -6.62 -0.62 -2.33
C ASP A 74 -7.56 -0.48 -3.55
N ASP A 75 -7.06 -0.06 -4.73
CA ASP A 75 -7.89 -0.04 -5.94
C ASP A 75 -8.20 -1.45 -6.47
N LYS A 76 -9.46 -1.70 -6.79
CA LYS A 76 -9.93 -3.02 -7.24
C LYS A 76 -9.36 -3.40 -8.61
N LYS A 77 -9.23 -2.45 -9.54
CA LYS A 77 -8.72 -2.73 -10.90
C LYS A 77 -7.22 -3.00 -10.85
N ALA A 78 -6.46 -2.21 -10.11
CA ALA A 78 -5.04 -2.38 -9.90
C ALA A 78 -4.73 -3.72 -9.22
N ARG A 79 -5.47 -4.11 -8.17
CA ARG A 79 -5.34 -5.44 -7.55
C ARG A 79 -5.55 -6.58 -8.56
N ASN A 80 -6.59 -6.48 -9.38
CA ASN A 80 -6.90 -7.52 -10.34
C ASN A 80 -5.81 -7.63 -11.42
N GLU A 81 -5.28 -6.49 -11.87
CA GLU A 81 -4.13 -6.46 -12.78
C GLU A 81 -2.91 -7.14 -12.15
N ALA A 82 -2.51 -6.72 -10.95
CA ALA A 82 -1.36 -7.28 -10.25
C ALA A 82 -1.49 -8.80 -9.99
N LYS A 83 -2.69 -9.28 -9.63
CA LYS A 83 -2.95 -10.71 -9.46
C LYS A 83 -2.82 -11.49 -10.76
N GLU A 84 -3.31 -10.96 -11.88
CA GLU A 84 -3.14 -11.59 -13.21
C GLU A 84 -1.68 -11.65 -13.65
N LEU A 85 -0.85 -10.73 -13.15
CA LEU A 85 0.60 -10.71 -13.35
C LEU A 85 1.37 -11.63 -12.39
N GLY A 86 0.66 -12.36 -11.52
CA GLY A 86 1.25 -13.34 -10.60
C GLY A 86 1.68 -12.77 -9.25
N PHE A 87 1.43 -11.50 -8.96
CA PHE A 87 1.79 -10.91 -7.67
C PHE A 87 0.85 -11.33 -6.54
N LYS A 88 1.42 -11.45 -5.34
CA LYS A 88 0.63 -11.56 -4.10
C LYS A 88 0.21 -10.17 -3.67
N VAL A 89 -1.11 -9.94 -3.60
CA VAL A 89 -1.65 -8.60 -3.34
C VAL A 89 -2.46 -8.58 -2.05
N LEU A 90 -2.17 -7.60 -1.21
CA LEU A 90 -2.89 -7.24 0.01
C LEU A 90 -3.61 -5.90 -0.21
N ASN A 91 -4.62 -5.65 0.61
CA ASN A 91 -5.20 -4.32 0.78
C ASN A 91 -4.92 -3.84 2.21
N THR A 92 -5.15 -2.56 2.49
CA THR A 92 -4.82 -1.95 3.78
C THR A 92 -5.58 -2.60 4.93
N SER A 93 -6.85 -2.96 4.73
CA SER A 93 -7.64 -3.71 5.73
C SER A 93 -7.00 -5.06 6.09
N THR A 94 -6.55 -5.83 5.09
CA THR A 94 -5.87 -7.12 5.31
C THR A 94 -4.55 -6.93 6.03
N LEU A 95 -3.82 -5.85 5.73
CA LEU A 95 -2.58 -5.51 6.40
C LEU A 95 -2.81 -5.24 7.89
N ILE A 96 -3.79 -4.40 8.24
CA ILE A 96 -4.15 -4.09 9.63
C ILE A 96 -4.58 -5.38 10.34
N LYS A 97 -5.39 -6.24 9.70
CA LYS A 97 -5.81 -7.51 10.31
C LYS A 97 -4.64 -8.44 10.61
N ARG A 98 -3.65 -8.49 9.71
CA ARG A 98 -2.41 -9.26 9.97
C ARG A 98 -1.59 -8.67 11.10
N ALA A 99 -1.53 -7.35 11.23
CA ALA A 99 -0.84 -6.70 12.34
C ALA A 99 -1.44 -7.12 13.69
N GLU A 100 -2.77 -7.21 13.79
CA GLU A 100 -3.46 -7.72 14.99
C GLU A 100 -3.11 -9.19 15.23
N MET A 101 -3.15 -10.05 14.21
CA MET A 101 -2.77 -11.47 14.34
C MET A 101 -1.32 -11.66 14.80
N PHE A 102 -0.43 -10.70 14.51
CA PHE A 102 0.95 -10.70 14.97
C PHE A 102 1.17 -9.96 16.30
N ASN A 103 0.10 -9.54 16.98
CA ASN A 103 0.14 -8.76 18.22
C ASN A 103 0.91 -7.44 18.11
N LEU A 104 0.95 -6.84 16.90
CA LEU A 104 1.57 -5.53 16.67
C LEU A 104 0.62 -4.37 16.97
N ILE A 105 -0.68 -4.64 16.96
CA ILE A 105 -1.76 -3.73 17.34
C ILE A 105 -2.74 -4.50 18.23
N SER A 106 -3.47 -3.78 19.08
CA SER A 106 -4.39 -4.39 20.05
C SER A 106 -5.71 -4.87 19.42
N SER A 107 -6.24 -4.13 18.44
CA SER A 107 -7.54 -4.40 17.85
C SER A 107 -7.61 -3.88 16.42
N TYR A 108 -7.93 -4.76 15.48
CA TYR A 108 -8.27 -4.38 14.10
C TYR A 108 -9.52 -3.49 14.07
N SER A 109 -10.55 -3.87 14.83
CA SER A 109 -11.83 -3.17 14.83
C SER A 109 -11.69 -1.73 15.30
N ASP A 110 -10.91 -1.50 16.36
CA ASP A 110 -10.72 -0.16 16.92
C ASP A 110 -10.05 0.77 15.90
N ILE A 111 -9.06 0.27 15.16
CA ILE A 111 -8.40 1.06 14.10
C ILE A 111 -9.37 1.37 12.96
N ILE A 112 -10.21 0.41 12.55
CA ILE A 112 -11.22 0.67 11.51
C ILE A 112 -12.22 1.73 11.98
N ASP A 113 -12.69 1.63 13.23
CA ASP A 113 -13.62 2.60 13.80
C ASP A 113 -13.00 4.01 13.87
N GLU A 114 -11.73 4.14 14.23
CA GLU A 114 -11.01 5.42 14.22
C GLU A 114 -10.85 5.99 12.79
N LEU A 115 -10.58 5.15 11.79
CA LEU A 115 -10.49 5.58 10.40
C LEU A 115 -11.85 6.05 9.86
N GLU A 116 -12.94 5.36 10.19
CA GLU A 116 -14.29 5.74 9.78
C GLU A 116 -14.73 7.07 10.39
N LYS A 117 -14.35 7.36 11.65
CA LYS A 117 -14.59 8.66 12.29
C LYS A 117 -13.97 9.83 11.53
N ILE A 118 -12.84 9.61 10.85
CA ILE A 118 -12.18 10.60 10.00
C ILE A 118 -12.51 10.44 8.52
N THR A 119 -13.62 9.76 8.20
CA THR A 119 -14.16 9.56 6.83
C THR A 119 -13.28 8.74 5.90
N ILE A 120 -12.40 7.90 6.44
CA ILE A 120 -11.58 6.96 5.68
C ILE A 120 -12.23 5.58 5.72
N TYR A 121 -12.63 5.07 4.56
CA TYR A 121 -13.25 3.75 4.42
C TYR A 121 -12.30 2.79 3.70
N LEU A 122 -11.98 1.67 4.37
CA LEU A 122 -11.15 0.62 3.77
C LEU A 122 -12.00 -0.46 3.08
N PRO A 123 -11.48 -1.08 2.00
CA PRO A 123 -12.18 -2.20 1.38
C PRO A 123 -12.35 -3.33 2.40
N LYS A 124 -13.60 -3.74 2.64
CA LYS A 124 -13.90 -4.83 3.57
C LYS A 124 -13.11 -6.07 3.18
N ASN A 125 -12.43 -6.68 4.15
CA ASN A 125 -11.71 -7.93 3.95
C ASN A 125 -12.67 -8.96 3.34
N PRO A 126 -12.42 -9.49 2.12
CA PRO A 126 -13.20 -10.62 1.65
C PRO A 126 -13.01 -11.74 2.66
N LYS A 127 -14.11 -12.24 3.24
CA LYS A 127 -14.08 -13.30 4.25
C LYS A 127 -13.08 -14.36 3.80
N ALA A 128 -12.07 -14.62 4.61
CA ALA A 128 -11.27 -15.82 4.45
C ALA A 128 -12.26 -16.97 4.53
N ASN A 129 -12.42 -17.71 3.43
CA ASN A 129 -13.23 -18.92 3.44
C ASN A 129 -12.62 -19.83 4.52
N SER A 130 -13.37 -20.00 5.61
CA SER A 130 -13.24 -21.06 6.60
C SER A 130 -13.46 -22.41 5.96
#